data_AF-F8NMA5-F1
#
_entry.id   AF-F8NMA5-F1
#
_cell.length_a   1.000
_cell.length_b   1.000
_cell.length_c   1.000
_cell.angle_alpha   90.00
_cell.angle_beta   90.00
_cell.angle_gamma   90.00
#
_symmetry.space_group_name_H-M   'P 1'
#
loop_
_entity.id
_entity.type
_entity.pdbx_description
1 polymer ?
#
loop_
_entity_poly.entity_id
_entity_poly.type
_entity_poly.pdbx_seq_one_letter_code
_entity_poly.pdbx_strand_id
1 'polypeptide(L)'
;MLRFKNCCTHNRRHIVSARRLSSGVSNGLRKAGPFLLFGGIGIGIAAYFLLPDESRSAPTYRSKSLAPSHFTPTTLISTAVSGPDTKLLTLAVPPELVPTNGRQSLAPIWSIFIKDDDIQVERQYTPLEGIDNNGHMKLWIKKYEKGEVGRWLHSKNIGDSIEIRGPLTTWPWTEDHWDEIVMISGGTGLAPFYQLVHNVMSENLAKNKTRYTLLHSSKTRADLPPSTMLQPLLEQAAKHSDKFRLEFFVDSLEGLQNPNLPDNKILVGRIDKSAIQSSLGMDNSYSWWQKLLTGATAPLKPPDKKILFLVCGPEPMISAIAGPYGRNFSQGAVGGIIGEMGYKPHEVWKL
;
A
#
# COMPACT_ATOMS: atom_id res chain seq x y z
N MET A 1 -52.05 28.30 -7.70
CA MET A 1 -53.42 28.49 -7.22
C MET A 1 -54.30 28.82 -8.42
N LEU A 2 -55.29 27.96 -8.71
CA LEU A 2 -56.53 28.17 -9.51
C LEU A 2 -56.36 28.69 -10.96
N ARG A 3 -56.52 27.91 -12.05
CA ARG A 3 -57.63 27.04 -12.54
C ARG A 3 -58.78 27.84 -13.18
N PHE A 4 -59.28 27.28 -14.30
CA PHE A 4 -60.58 27.46 -14.97
C PHE A 4 -60.63 28.43 -16.18
N LYS A 5 -61.42 28.21 -17.25
CA LYS A 5 -62.55 27.28 -17.51
C LYS A 5 -62.87 27.24 -19.04
N ASN A 6 -63.26 26.06 -19.52
CA ASN A 6 -64.43 25.69 -20.35
C ASN A 6 -64.86 26.58 -21.54
N CYS A 7 -64.96 26.07 -22.78
CA CYS A 7 -65.93 25.12 -23.36
C CYS A 7 -67.26 25.76 -23.83
N CYS A 8 -67.53 25.66 -25.15
CA CYS A 8 -68.81 25.73 -25.89
C CYS A 8 -68.42 25.60 -27.39
N THR A 9 -69.09 24.94 -28.34
CA THR A 9 -70.50 24.51 -28.55
C THR A 9 -70.58 23.50 -29.72
N HIS A 10 -71.53 22.55 -29.63
CA HIS A 10 -72.46 22.01 -30.66
C HIS A 10 -72.11 22.16 -32.17
N ASN A 11 -72.31 21.22 -33.12
CA ASN A 11 -73.50 20.42 -33.45
C ASN A 11 -73.24 19.51 -34.70
N ARG A 12 -74.26 18.72 -35.06
CA ARG A 12 -74.40 17.54 -35.95
C ARG A 12 -74.07 17.62 -37.45
N ARG A 13 -73.59 16.44 -37.93
CA ARG A 13 -73.98 15.58 -39.08
C ARG A 13 -74.49 16.19 -40.42
N HIS A 14 -73.83 15.79 -41.51
CA HIS A 14 -74.45 15.44 -42.81
C HIS A 14 -73.74 14.20 -43.39
N ILE A 15 -74.43 13.07 -43.52
CA ILE A 15 -75.01 12.45 -44.73
C ILE A 15 -74.01 11.71 -45.64
N VAL A 16 -74.40 10.47 -45.88
CA VAL A 16 -73.82 9.35 -46.62
C VAL A 16 -73.83 9.59 -48.13
N SER A 17 -72.80 9.13 -48.83
CA SER A 17 -72.97 8.56 -50.17
C SER A 17 -71.99 7.41 -50.37
N ALA A 18 -72.50 6.32 -50.94
CA ALA A 18 -71.93 5.00 -50.92
C ALA A 18 -71.59 4.50 -52.33
N ARG A 19 -70.73 3.48 -52.34
CA ARG A 19 -70.48 2.46 -53.39
C ARG A 19 -69.65 2.91 -54.60
N ARG A 20 -68.51 2.24 -54.77
CA ARG A 20 -68.43 1.03 -55.61
C ARG A 20 -67.21 0.19 -55.20
N LEU A 21 -67.46 -1.09 -54.97
CA LEU A 21 -66.46 -2.15 -54.95
C LEU A 21 -66.04 -2.44 -56.39
N SER A 22 -64.74 -2.52 -56.64
CA SER A 22 -64.21 -3.33 -57.75
C SER A 22 -63.07 -4.18 -57.20
N SER A 23 -63.32 -5.49 -57.19
CA SER A 23 -62.33 -6.54 -56.96
C SER A 23 -61.34 -6.62 -58.13
N GLY A 24 -60.05 -6.63 -57.82
CA GLY A 24 -58.99 -7.00 -58.75
C GLY A 24 -57.86 -7.69 -57.99
N VAL A 25 -57.74 -9.00 -58.17
CA VAL A 25 -56.67 -9.85 -57.65
C VAL A 25 -55.56 -9.92 -58.70
N SER A 26 -54.31 -9.60 -58.33
CA SER A 26 -53.13 -10.44 -58.65
C SER A 26 -51.82 -9.85 -58.10
N ASN A 27 -51.13 -10.71 -57.32
CA ASN A 27 -49.69 -10.98 -57.23
C ASN A 27 -48.65 -9.86 -57.04
N GLY A 28 -47.92 -9.97 -55.92
CA GLY A 28 -46.57 -9.42 -55.76
C GLY A 28 -45.83 -10.11 -54.60
N LEU A 29 -44.91 -11.02 -54.93
CA LEU A 29 -43.91 -11.58 -54.01
C LEU A 29 -43.25 -10.46 -53.19
N ARG A 30 -43.21 -10.59 -51.86
CA ARG A 30 -42.26 -9.84 -51.02
C ARG A 30 -41.39 -10.82 -50.25
N LYS A 31 -40.11 -10.80 -50.62
CA LYS A 31 -38.98 -11.50 -49.98
C LYS A 31 -38.98 -11.22 -48.48
N ALA A 32 -38.87 -12.26 -47.67
CA ALA A 32 -38.58 -12.15 -46.24
C ALA A 32 -37.18 -11.53 -46.06
N GLY A 33 -37.13 -10.34 -45.44
CA GLY A 33 -35.90 -9.64 -45.08
C GLY A 33 -35.34 -10.11 -43.73
N PRO A 34 -34.06 -9.79 -43.43
CA PRO A 34 -33.25 -10.46 -42.41
C PRO A 34 -33.50 -9.89 -41.02
N PHE A 35 -34.71 -10.09 -40.47
CA PHE A 35 -35.01 -9.65 -39.09
C PHE A 35 -34.70 -10.71 -38.01
N LEU A 36 -34.30 -11.92 -38.39
CA LEU A 36 -33.99 -12.99 -37.44
C LEU A 36 -32.54 -13.01 -36.92
N LEU A 37 -31.63 -12.19 -37.47
CA LEU A 37 -30.22 -12.16 -37.04
C LEU A 37 -29.91 -11.16 -35.92
N PHE A 38 -30.77 -10.15 -35.70
CA PHE A 38 -30.56 -9.16 -34.63
C PHE A 38 -31.04 -9.62 -33.25
N GLY A 39 -32.04 -10.52 -33.20
CA GLY A 39 -32.53 -11.08 -31.93
C GLY A 39 -31.48 -11.92 -31.20
N GLY A 40 -30.74 -12.76 -31.94
CA GLY A 40 -29.69 -13.62 -31.35
C GLY A 40 -28.49 -12.85 -30.80
N ILE A 41 -28.05 -11.80 -31.49
CA ILE A 41 -26.93 -10.95 -31.05
C ILE A 41 -27.33 -10.12 -29.82
N GLY A 42 -28.54 -9.55 -29.82
CA GLY A 42 -29.06 -8.79 -28.68
C GLY A 42 -29.25 -9.64 -27.42
N ILE A 43 -29.74 -10.88 -27.58
CA ILE A 43 -29.85 -11.85 -26.48
C ILE A 43 -28.47 -12.30 -25.99
N GLY A 44 -27.50 -12.51 -26.89
CA GLY A 44 -26.14 -12.88 -26.53
C GLY A 44 -25.39 -11.77 -25.77
N ILE A 45 -25.56 -10.51 -26.18
CA ILE A 45 -24.98 -9.35 -25.48
C ILE A 45 -25.67 -9.14 -24.13
N ALA A 46 -27.00 -9.21 -24.08
CA ALA A 46 -27.73 -9.11 -22.81
C ALA A 46 -27.35 -10.26 -21.86
N ALA A 47 -27.22 -11.50 -22.36
CA ALA A 47 -26.73 -12.63 -21.59
C ALA A 47 -25.28 -12.42 -21.13
N TYR A 48 -24.39 -11.86 -21.95
CA TYR A 48 -23.02 -11.55 -21.53
C TYR A 48 -22.97 -10.53 -20.38
N PHE A 49 -23.89 -9.55 -20.35
CA PHE A 49 -23.97 -8.57 -19.26
C PHE A 49 -24.84 -9.03 -18.06
N LEU A 50 -25.70 -10.05 -18.23
CA LEU A 50 -26.62 -10.56 -17.20
C LEU A 50 -26.24 -11.94 -16.64
N LEU A 51 -25.33 -12.66 -17.30
CA LEU A 51 -24.66 -13.82 -16.71
C LEU A 51 -23.79 -13.29 -15.58
N PRO A 52 -23.90 -13.84 -14.37
CA PRO A 52 -22.99 -13.50 -13.29
C PRO A 52 -21.57 -13.81 -13.77
N ASP A 53 -20.78 -12.77 -14.00
CA ASP A 53 -19.33 -12.88 -14.17
C ASP A 53 -18.82 -13.45 -12.84
N GLU A 54 -18.23 -14.67 -12.88
CA GLU A 54 -17.42 -15.17 -11.77
C GLU A 54 -16.37 -14.09 -11.52
N SER A 55 -16.62 -13.29 -10.49
CA SER A 55 -16.04 -11.96 -10.33
C SER A 55 -14.53 -11.96 -10.61
N ARG A 56 -14.02 -10.85 -11.17
CA ARG A 56 -12.56 -10.55 -11.24
C ARG A 56 -11.86 -10.51 -9.87
N SER A 57 -12.51 -10.91 -8.78
CA SER A 57 -11.91 -11.09 -7.47
C SER A 57 -11.19 -12.45 -7.44
N ALA A 58 -10.02 -12.47 -6.81
CA ALA A 58 -9.27 -13.71 -6.66
C ALA A 58 -10.13 -14.73 -5.89
N PRO A 59 -10.19 -16.01 -6.31
CA PRO A 59 -11.01 -17.02 -5.63
C PRO A 59 -10.46 -17.33 -4.25
N THR A 60 -11.28 -17.87 -3.35
CA THR A 60 -10.82 -18.37 -2.04
C THR A 60 -10.64 -19.88 -2.08
N TYR A 61 -9.48 -20.37 -1.65
CA TYR A 61 -9.20 -21.81 -1.48
C TYR A 61 -8.79 -22.12 -0.04
N ARG A 62 -9.32 -23.23 0.50
CA ARG A 62 -9.03 -23.71 1.87
C ARG A 62 -7.91 -24.75 1.94
N SER A 63 -7.52 -25.30 0.80
CA SER A 63 -6.60 -26.45 0.69
C SER A 63 -5.38 -26.17 -0.18
N LYS A 64 -5.26 -24.95 -0.74
CA LYS A 64 -4.10 -24.55 -1.55
C LYS A 64 -3.15 -23.71 -0.71
N SER A 65 -1.86 -23.90 -0.93
CA SER A 65 -0.83 -23.08 -0.29
C SER A 65 -0.98 -21.62 -0.66
N LEU A 66 -0.63 -20.75 0.28
CA LEU A 66 -0.71 -19.30 0.17
C LEU A 66 -0.03 -18.82 -1.13
N ALA A 67 -0.79 -18.14 -2.00
CA ALA A 67 -0.27 -17.55 -3.23
C ALA A 67 -0.90 -16.18 -3.55
N PRO A 68 -0.26 -15.34 -4.40
CA PRO A 68 -0.83 -14.06 -4.81
C PRO A 68 -2.12 -14.15 -5.64
N SER A 69 -2.38 -15.30 -6.26
CA SER A 69 -3.46 -15.53 -7.23
C SER A 69 -4.81 -15.86 -6.61
N HIS A 70 -4.87 -16.12 -5.31
CA HIS A 70 -6.09 -16.56 -4.62
C HIS A 70 -6.02 -16.24 -3.13
N PHE A 71 -7.19 -16.09 -2.50
CA PHE A 71 -7.30 -15.91 -1.07
C PHE A 71 -7.22 -17.24 -0.32
N THR A 72 -6.58 -17.19 0.84
CA THR A 72 -6.48 -18.26 1.82
C THR A 72 -7.05 -17.75 3.13
N PRO A 73 -8.02 -18.44 3.76
CA PRO A 73 -8.52 -18.05 5.06
C PRO A 73 -7.47 -18.32 6.14
N THR A 74 -7.31 -17.35 7.04
CA THR A 74 -6.45 -17.41 8.22
C THR A 74 -7.27 -17.13 9.46
N THR A 75 -6.75 -17.47 10.63
CA THR A 75 -7.45 -17.22 11.90
C THR A 75 -6.75 -16.10 12.67
N LEU A 76 -7.51 -15.13 13.16
CA LEU A 76 -6.98 -14.15 14.11
C LEU A 76 -6.76 -14.82 15.47
N ILE A 77 -5.51 -14.98 15.89
CA ILE A 77 -5.17 -15.68 17.15
C ILE A 77 -4.76 -14.75 18.28
N SER A 78 -4.36 -13.51 17.98
CA SER A 78 -3.97 -12.54 19.00
C SER A 78 -4.20 -11.11 18.55
N THR A 79 -4.62 -10.27 19.49
CA THR A 79 -4.80 -8.83 19.33
C THR A 79 -4.24 -8.10 20.54
N ALA A 80 -3.48 -7.04 20.33
CA ALA A 80 -2.98 -6.16 21.38
C ALA A 80 -3.08 -4.69 20.94
N VAL A 81 -3.63 -3.84 21.82
CA VAL A 81 -3.59 -2.38 21.60
C VAL A 81 -2.13 -1.92 21.68
N SER A 82 -1.67 -1.18 20.68
CA SER A 82 -0.26 -0.77 20.56
C SER A 82 -0.05 0.74 20.49
N GLY A 83 -1.12 1.52 20.56
CA GLY A 83 -1.11 2.98 20.51
C GLY A 83 -2.54 3.53 20.45
N PRO A 84 -2.72 4.85 20.29
CA PRO A 84 -4.04 5.49 20.26
C PRO A 84 -4.95 4.97 19.15
N ASP A 85 -4.37 4.72 17.97
CA ASP A 85 -5.07 4.25 16.77
C ASP A 85 -4.38 3.05 16.12
N THR A 86 -3.46 2.38 16.83
CA THR A 86 -2.74 1.22 16.31
C THR A 86 -3.01 -0.04 17.11
N LYS A 87 -2.95 -1.18 16.43
CA LYS A 87 -3.15 -2.51 17.01
C LYS A 87 -2.14 -3.48 16.42
N LEU A 88 -1.59 -4.35 17.24
CA LEU A 88 -0.86 -5.54 16.82
C LEU A 88 -1.85 -6.69 16.67
N LEU A 89 -1.83 -7.35 15.52
CA LEU A 89 -2.63 -8.54 15.22
C LEU A 89 -1.70 -9.69 14.86
N THR A 90 -2.07 -10.91 15.23
CA THR A 90 -1.38 -12.13 14.76
C THR A 90 -2.38 -13.02 14.04
N LEU A 91 -2.12 -13.28 12.77
CA LEU A 91 -2.88 -14.23 11.96
C LEU A 91 -2.15 -15.58 11.97
N ALA A 92 -2.91 -16.67 12.08
CA ALA A 92 -2.42 -18.02 11.89
C ALA A 92 -2.83 -18.52 10.51
N VAL A 93 -1.84 -18.77 9.66
CA VAL A 93 -1.96 -19.55 8.44
C VAL A 93 -1.87 -21.02 8.83
N PRO A 94 -2.76 -21.90 8.35
CA PRO A 94 -2.60 -23.33 8.59
C PRO A 94 -1.21 -23.81 8.12
N PRO A 95 -0.43 -24.54 8.95
CA PRO A 95 0.96 -24.88 8.64
C PRO A 95 1.15 -25.57 7.28
N GLU A 96 0.19 -26.40 6.88
CA GLU A 96 0.18 -27.10 5.59
C GLU A 96 0.00 -26.18 4.38
N LEU A 97 -0.51 -24.96 4.59
CA LEU A 97 -0.71 -23.96 3.54
C LEU A 97 0.44 -22.95 3.48
N VAL A 98 1.37 -22.98 4.43
CA VAL A 98 2.57 -22.16 4.40
C VAL A 98 3.50 -22.68 3.28
N PRO A 99 3.96 -21.83 2.36
CA PRO A 99 4.85 -22.28 1.29
C PRO A 99 6.14 -22.89 1.87
N THR A 100 6.47 -24.12 1.46
CA THR A 100 7.60 -24.91 2.01
C THR A 100 8.96 -24.26 1.73
N ASN A 101 9.05 -23.47 0.65
CA ASN A 101 10.24 -22.67 0.31
C ASN A 101 10.15 -21.23 0.86
N GLY A 102 9.10 -20.90 1.62
CA GLY A 102 8.64 -19.54 1.90
C GLY A 102 9.50 -18.71 2.86
N ARG A 103 10.54 -19.26 3.50
CA ARG A 103 11.50 -18.46 4.27
C ARG A 103 12.76 -18.13 3.46
N GLN A 104 13.25 -19.09 2.69
CA GLN A 104 14.49 -18.94 1.90
C GLN A 104 14.25 -18.34 0.50
N SER A 105 13.02 -18.35 0.00
CA SER A 105 12.68 -17.85 -1.35
C SER A 105 11.96 -16.49 -1.37
N LEU A 106 11.63 -15.91 -0.20
CA LEU A 106 10.96 -14.62 -0.18
C LEU A 106 11.98 -13.49 -0.17
N ALA A 107 11.70 -12.47 -0.99
CA ALA A 107 12.47 -11.24 -0.98
C ALA A 107 12.51 -10.64 0.44
N PRO A 108 13.55 -9.89 0.82
CA PRO A 108 13.67 -9.28 2.15
C PRO A 108 12.48 -8.39 2.55
N ILE A 109 11.75 -7.83 1.57
CA ILE A 109 10.50 -7.11 1.80
C ILE A 109 9.38 -7.68 0.92
N TRP A 110 8.33 -8.16 1.58
CA TRP A 110 7.13 -8.69 0.95
C TRP A 110 5.89 -8.38 1.78
N SER A 111 4.74 -8.36 1.11
CA SER A 111 3.45 -8.04 1.73
C SER A 111 2.38 -9.07 1.36
N ILE A 112 1.26 -9.00 2.06
CA ILE A 112 0.02 -9.70 1.73
C ILE A 112 -1.08 -8.69 1.46
N PHE A 113 -2.08 -9.08 0.69
CA PHE A 113 -3.36 -8.39 0.67
C PHE A 113 -4.29 -9.03 1.70
N ILE A 114 -4.91 -8.19 2.51
CA ILE A 114 -6.01 -8.58 3.39
C ILE A 114 -7.29 -8.02 2.79
N LYS A 115 -8.29 -8.88 2.68
CA LYS A 115 -9.61 -8.53 2.14
C LYS A 115 -10.59 -8.31 3.28
N ASP A 116 -11.25 -7.16 3.21
CA ASP A 116 -12.48 -6.88 3.94
C ASP A 116 -13.62 -7.63 3.24
N ASP A 117 -14.22 -8.59 3.94
CA ASP A 117 -15.29 -9.45 3.45
C ASP A 117 -16.65 -8.73 3.37
N ASP A 118 -16.85 -7.67 4.16
CA ASP A 118 -18.12 -6.95 4.21
C ASP A 118 -18.29 -6.07 2.97
N ILE A 119 -17.21 -5.45 2.50
CA ILE A 119 -17.25 -4.53 1.35
C ILE A 119 -16.40 -4.96 0.15
N GLN A 120 -15.76 -6.14 0.21
CA GLN A 120 -14.95 -6.72 -0.87
C GLN A 120 -13.80 -5.82 -1.34
N VAL A 121 -13.16 -5.12 -0.40
CA VAL A 121 -12.00 -4.26 -0.63
C VAL A 121 -10.75 -4.89 -0.03
N GLU A 122 -9.64 -4.90 -0.75
CA GLU A 122 -8.36 -5.40 -0.24
C GLU A 122 -7.33 -4.29 -0.05
N ARG A 123 -6.45 -4.47 0.94
CA ARG A 123 -5.31 -3.58 1.20
C ARG A 123 -4.06 -4.38 1.49
N GLN A 124 -2.93 -3.81 1.09
CA GLN A 124 -1.62 -4.41 1.29
C GLN A 124 -1.11 -4.13 2.70
N TYR A 125 -0.56 -5.16 3.34
CA TYR A 125 0.05 -5.09 4.66
C TYR A 125 1.35 -5.90 4.68
N THR A 126 2.36 -5.39 5.37
CA THR A 126 3.66 -6.05 5.50
C THR A 126 3.76 -6.75 6.85
N PRO A 127 3.94 -8.08 6.87
CA PRO A 127 4.23 -8.82 8.10
C PRO A 127 5.54 -8.36 8.72
N LEU A 128 5.58 -8.23 10.05
CA LEU A 128 6.76 -7.72 10.76
C LEU A 128 7.94 -8.70 10.65
N GLU A 129 7.84 -9.89 11.23
CA GLU A 129 8.89 -10.93 11.19
C GLU A 129 8.65 -11.99 10.09
N GLY A 130 7.75 -11.70 9.14
CA GLY A 130 7.32 -12.68 8.13
C GLY A 130 6.33 -13.71 8.68
N ILE A 131 6.48 -14.98 8.27
CA ILE A 131 5.68 -16.12 8.76
C ILE A 131 6.58 -17.01 9.62
N ASP A 132 6.15 -17.33 10.83
CA ASP A 132 6.86 -18.23 11.73
C ASP A 132 6.70 -19.73 11.35
N ASN A 133 7.43 -20.62 12.02
CA ASN A 133 7.33 -22.07 11.78
C ASN A 133 5.96 -22.66 12.12
N ASN A 134 5.15 -21.95 12.91
CA ASN A 134 3.80 -22.34 13.27
C ASN A 134 2.75 -21.70 12.34
N GLY A 135 3.18 -20.98 11.29
CA GLY A 135 2.29 -20.27 10.38
C GLY A 135 1.79 -18.94 10.93
N HIS A 136 2.36 -18.42 12.01
CA HIS A 136 1.92 -17.15 12.59
C HIS A 136 2.56 -15.95 11.88
N MET A 137 1.76 -14.92 11.68
CA MET A 137 2.14 -13.70 10.98
C MET A 137 1.67 -12.49 11.77
N LYS A 138 2.63 -11.69 12.26
CA LYS A 138 2.34 -10.49 13.06
C LYS A 138 2.25 -9.25 12.18
N LEU A 139 1.23 -8.43 12.44
CA LEU A 139 0.91 -7.23 11.68
C LEU A 139 0.72 -6.04 12.61
N TRP A 140 1.21 -4.86 12.21
CA TRP A 140 0.96 -3.60 12.91
C TRP A 140 0.01 -2.72 12.09
N ILE A 141 -1.21 -2.56 12.59
CA ILE A 141 -2.33 -1.99 11.83
C ILE A 141 -2.79 -0.67 12.45
N LYS A 142 -2.76 0.40 11.66
CA LYS A 142 -3.34 1.69 12.01
C LYS A 142 -4.78 1.81 11.55
N LYS A 143 -5.64 2.35 12.42
CA LYS A 143 -7.04 2.66 12.17
C LYS A 143 -7.16 4.10 11.71
N TYR A 144 -7.35 4.30 10.42
CA TYR A 144 -7.72 5.61 9.88
C TYR A 144 -9.22 5.82 10.02
N GLU A 145 -9.64 7.04 10.35
CA GLU A 145 -11.05 7.39 10.54
C GLU A 145 -11.94 7.02 9.33
N LYS A 146 -11.41 7.25 8.12
CA LYS A 146 -12.02 6.93 6.82
C LYS A 146 -11.38 5.70 6.14
N GLY A 147 -10.63 4.89 6.87
CA GLY A 147 -9.95 3.72 6.31
C GLY A 147 -10.78 2.45 6.49
N GLU A 148 -11.24 1.86 5.39
CA GLU A 148 -12.12 0.68 5.42
C GLU A 148 -11.47 -0.54 6.11
N VAL A 149 -10.46 -1.15 5.48
CA VAL A 149 -9.86 -2.41 5.95
C VAL A 149 -9.20 -2.27 7.33
N GLY A 150 -8.58 -1.11 7.61
CA GLY A 150 -7.98 -0.85 8.92
C GLY A 150 -9.01 -0.77 10.05
N ARG A 151 -10.17 -0.16 9.80
CA ARG A 151 -11.28 -0.13 10.78
C ARG A 151 -11.88 -1.51 10.97
N TRP A 152 -12.12 -2.23 9.88
CA TRP A 152 -12.63 -3.59 9.88
C TRP A 152 -11.72 -4.55 10.67
N LEU A 153 -10.40 -4.51 10.44
CA LEU A 153 -9.43 -5.29 11.23
C LEU A 153 -9.45 -4.92 12.72
N HIS A 154 -9.74 -3.66 13.05
CA HIS A 154 -9.87 -3.22 14.44
C HIS A 154 -11.15 -3.73 15.11
N SER A 155 -12.20 -4.10 14.37
CA SER A 155 -13.43 -4.68 14.92
C SER A 155 -13.43 -6.21 15.01
N LYS A 156 -12.46 -6.90 14.40
CA LYS A 156 -12.36 -8.36 14.48
C LYS A 156 -11.91 -8.85 15.85
N ASN A 157 -12.37 -10.05 16.20
CA ASN A 157 -12.13 -10.75 17.45
C ASN A 157 -11.25 -11.98 17.23
N ILE A 158 -10.60 -12.44 18.31
CA ILE A 158 -9.85 -13.70 18.29
C ILE A 158 -10.80 -14.83 17.87
N GLY A 159 -10.36 -15.65 16.91
CA GLY A 159 -11.14 -16.72 16.28
C GLY A 159 -11.75 -16.34 14.93
N ASP A 160 -11.83 -15.04 14.61
CA ASP A 160 -12.38 -14.61 13.32
C ASP A 160 -11.51 -15.09 12.15
N SER A 161 -12.18 -15.46 11.05
CA SER A 161 -11.53 -15.82 9.80
C SER A 161 -11.21 -14.54 9.01
N ILE A 162 -9.96 -14.41 8.54
CA ILE A 162 -9.48 -13.29 7.74
C ILE A 162 -8.87 -13.84 6.45
N GLU A 163 -9.40 -13.41 5.31
CA GLU A 163 -8.92 -13.83 3.99
C GLU A 163 -7.68 -13.02 3.59
N ILE A 164 -6.59 -13.72 3.25
CA ILE A 164 -5.35 -13.11 2.78
C ILE A 164 -4.89 -13.71 1.45
N ARG A 165 -4.17 -12.94 0.63
CA ARG A 165 -3.43 -13.46 -0.53
C ARG A 165 -2.03 -12.87 -0.58
N GLY A 166 -1.10 -13.59 -1.17
CA GLY A 166 0.33 -13.26 -1.19
C GLY A 166 1.16 -14.51 -1.00
N PRO A 167 2.43 -14.42 -0.55
CA PRO A 167 3.22 -13.21 -0.40
C PRO A 167 3.50 -12.54 -1.77
N LEU A 168 3.45 -11.22 -1.83
CA LEU A 168 3.89 -10.44 -2.99
C LEU A 168 5.22 -9.76 -2.67
N THR A 169 6.17 -9.87 -3.58
CA THR A 169 7.44 -9.13 -3.49
C THR A 169 7.14 -7.64 -3.64
N THR A 170 7.37 -6.87 -2.58
CA THR A 170 7.14 -5.42 -2.55
C THR A 170 8.37 -4.65 -3.03
N TRP A 171 9.55 -5.20 -2.72
CA TRP A 171 10.80 -4.72 -3.25
C TRP A 171 11.61 -5.88 -3.83
N PRO A 172 11.88 -5.88 -5.15
CA PRO A 172 12.74 -6.88 -5.76
C PRO A 172 14.17 -6.61 -5.33
N TRP A 173 14.61 -7.27 -4.26
CA TRP A 173 15.98 -7.21 -3.81
C TRP A 173 16.90 -7.75 -4.89
N THR A 174 17.77 -6.88 -5.39
CA THR A 174 18.92 -7.25 -6.19
C THR A 174 20.15 -7.24 -5.29
N GLU A 175 21.09 -8.16 -5.49
CA GLU A 175 22.42 -8.13 -4.83
C GLU A 175 23.30 -7.02 -5.39
N ASP A 176 22.72 -5.85 -5.64
CA ASP A 176 23.45 -4.65 -5.94
C ASP A 176 24.17 -4.22 -4.66
N HIS A 177 25.49 -4.08 -4.76
CA HIS A 177 26.34 -3.76 -3.63
C HIS A 177 26.20 -2.27 -3.30
N TRP A 178 25.18 -1.94 -2.51
CA TRP A 178 24.99 -0.62 -1.92
C TRP A 178 25.95 -0.44 -0.76
N ASP A 179 26.65 0.69 -0.72
CA ASP A 179 27.46 1.06 0.43
C ASP A 179 26.57 1.49 1.60
N GLU A 180 25.43 2.10 1.29
CA GLU A 180 24.47 2.60 2.28
C GLU A 180 23.02 2.48 1.79
N ILE A 181 22.15 1.91 2.64
CA ILE A 181 20.70 1.88 2.42
C ILE A 181 20.05 2.78 3.48
N VAL A 182 19.38 3.84 3.03
CA VAL A 182 18.66 4.78 3.89
C VAL A 182 17.17 4.51 3.79
N MET A 183 16.59 4.01 4.88
CA MET A 183 15.18 3.73 5.03
C MET A 183 14.49 4.92 5.70
N ILE A 184 13.48 5.50 5.05
CA ILE A 184 12.73 6.67 5.55
C ILE A 184 11.27 6.28 5.71
N SER A 185 10.77 6.26 6.95
CA SER A 185 9.40 5.83 7.26
C SER A 185 8.53 6.86 7.98
N GLY A 186 7.23 6.81 7.70
CA GLY A 186 6.20 7.53 8.45
C GLY A 186 5.11 6.60 8.98
N GLY A 187 4.85 6.62 10.28
CA GLY A 187 3.81 5.81 10.93
C GLY A 187 3.96 4.31 10.63
N THR A 188 2.89 3.65 10.17
CA THR A 188 2.95 2.20 9.85
C THR A 188 3.83 1.86 8.66
N GLY A 189 4.35 2.86 7.91
CA GLY A 189 5.39 2.66 6.90
C GLY A 189 6.71 2.11 7.46
N LEU A 190 6.85 1.98 8.77
CA LEU A 190 7.96 1.26 9.41
C LEU A 190 7.93 -0.25 9.14
N ALA A 191 6.74 -0.85 8.98
CA ALA A 191 6.58 -2.31 8.87
C ALA A 191 7.51 -2.98 7.82
N PRO A 192 7.63 -2.50 6.57
CA PRO A 192 8.58 -3.08 5.62
C PRO A 192 10.05 -2.96 6.03
N PHE A 193 10.44 -1.90 6.75
CA PHE A 193 11.81 -1.76 7.23
C PHE A 193 12.08 -2.59 8.47
N TYR A 194 11.07 -2.80 9.31
CA TYR A 194 11.15 -3.78 10.39
C TYR A 194 11.42 -5.18 9.82
N GLN A 195 10.69 -5.56 8.77
CA GLN A 195 10.87 -6.84 8.07
C GLN A 195 12.26 -6.94 7.42
N LEU A 196 12.71 -5.88 6.74
CA LEU A 196 14.05 -5.84 6.16
C LEU A 196 15.14 -6.01 7.22
N VAL A 197 15.06 -5.25 8.32
CA VAL A 197 16.01 -5.33 9.43
C VAL A 197 15.96 -6.72 10.05
N HIS A 198 14.78 -7.29 10.29
CA HIS A 198 14.65 -8.64 10.80
C HIS A 198 15.36 -9.68 9.91
N ASN A 199 15.14 -9.63 8.59
CA ASN A 199 15.69 -10.59 7.64
C ASN A 199 17.20 -10.40 7.40
N VAL A 200 17.64 -9.16 7.20
CA VAL A 200 19.05 -8.88 6.88
C VAL A 200 19.94 -8.99 8.12
N MET A 201 19.46 -8.52 9.28
CA MET A 201 20.27 -8.46 10.49
C MET A 201 20.35 -9.81 11.22
N SER A 202 19.41 -10.73 11.02
CA SER A 202 19.46 -12.06 11.63
C SER A 202 20.30 -13.08 10.83
N GLU A 203 20.42 -12.93 9.51
CA GLU A 203 21.01 -13.97 8.64
C GLU A 203 22.34 -13.59 7.98
N ASN A 204 22.56 -12.31 7.62
CA ASN A 204 23.59 -11.93 6.62
C ASN A 204 24.54 -10.80 7.02
N LEU A 205 24.40 -10.23 8.21
CA LEU A 205 25.14 -9.06 8.68
C LEU A 205 26.66 -9.26 8.77
N ALA A 206 27.12 -10.48 9.07
CA ALA A 206 28.56 -10.78 9.13
C ALA A 206 29.23 -10.73 7.74
N LYS A 207 28.46 -10.94 6.67
CA LYS A 207 28.97 -11.03 5.30
C LYS A 207 28.80 -9.74 4.51
N ASN A 208 27.74 -8.96 4.78
CA ASN A 208 27.47 -7.74 4.04
C ASN A 208 28.25 -6.52 4.61
N LYS A 209 28.78 -5.67 3.72
CA LYS A 209 29.45 -4.39 4.01
C LYS A 209 28.50 -3.20 4.03
N THR A 210 27.27 -3.35 3.53
CA THR A 210 26.27 -2.28 3.49
C THR A 210 25.97 -1.72 4.87
N ARG A 211 25.96 -0.39 4.99
CA ARG A 211 25.43 0.34 6.15
C ARG A 211 23.94 0.60 5.96
N TYR A 212 23.18 0.53 7.04
CA TYR A 212 21.74 0.74 7.07
C TYR A 212 21.45 1.91 7.99
N THR A 213 20.61 2.84 7.53
CA THR A 213 20.13 3.95 8.36
C THR A 213 18.62 4.00 8.28
N LEU A 214 17.93 3.93 9.41
CA LEU A 214 16.48 4.06 9.50
C LEU A 214 16.11 5.40 10.15
N LEU A 215 15.47 6.27 9.37
CA LEU A 215 14.84 7.50 9.84
C LEU A 215 13.34 7.26 9.95
N HIS A 216 12.80 7.25 11.16
CA HIS A 216 11.38 7.00 11.41
C HIS A 216 10.69 8.26 11.94
N SER A 217 9.52 8.59 11.38
CA SER A 217 8.71 9.71 11.82
C SER A 217 7.30 9.29 12.27
N SER A 218 6.85 9.89 13.36
CA SER A 218 5.48 9.78 13.88
C SER A 218 4.95 11.17 14.21
N LYS A 219 3.62 11.33 14.40
CA LYS A 219 3.05 12.64 14.76
C LYS A 219 3.43 13.02 16.18
N THR A 220 3.17 12.12 17.12
CA THR A 220 3.43 12.33 18.55
C THR A 220 4.25 11.18 19.13
N ARG A 221 4.69 11.28 20.39
CA ARG A 221 5.34 10.14 21.09
C ARG A 221 4.40 8.95 21.23
N ALA A 222 3.10 9.20 21.42
CA ALA A 222 2.11 8.13 21.50
C ALA A 222 1.90 7.38 20.16
N ASP A 223 2.27 8.00 19.03
CA ASP A 223 2.21 7.38 17.70
C ASP A 223 3.48 6.60 17.35
N LEU A 224 4.50 6.60 18.20
CA LEU A 224 5.69 5.79 17.97
C LEU A 224 5.35 4.29 18.07
N PRO A 225 6.17 3.42 17.44
CA PRO A 225 5.96 1.99 17.52
C PRO A 225 5.93 1.51 18.99
N PRO A 226 5.16 0.46 19.31
CA PRO A 226 5.10 -0.08 20.67
C PRO A 226 6.47 -0.62 21.09
N SER A 227 6.72 -0.72 22.41
CA SER A 227 7.99 -1.24 22.95
C SER A 227 8.34 -2.64 22.43
N THR A 228 7.35 -3.48 22.15
CA THR A 228 7.55 -4.81 21.55
C THR A 228 8.18 -4.77 20.16
N MET A 229 8.01 -3.67 19.42
CA MET A 229 8.69 -3.42 18.15
C MET A 229 9.96 -2.59 18.35
N LEU A 230 9.95 -1.59 19.23
CA LEU A 230 11.12 -0.72 19.44
C LEU A 230 12.32 -1.46 20.04
N GLN A 231 12.10 -2.32 21.04
CA GLN A 231 13.19 -3.00 21.75
C GLN A 231 14.09 -3.81 20.80
N PRO A 232 13.57 -4.70 19.94
CA PRO A 232 14.39 -5.41 18.96
C PRO A 232 15.19 -4.48 18.04
N LEU A 233 14.58 -3.39 17.53
CA LEU A 233 15.27 -2.45 16.66
C LEU A 233 16.42 -1.73 17.39
N LEU A 234 16.17 -1.29 18.62
CA LEU A 234 17.17 -0.61 19.45
C LEU A 234 18.32 -1.55 19.82
N GLU A 235 18.02 -2.81 20.12
CA GLU A 235 19.03 -3.84 20.39
C GLU A 235 19.90 -4.12 19.16
N GLN A 236 19.29 -4.23 17.96
CA GLN A 236 20.06 -4.37 16.73
C GLN A 236 20.96 -3.15 16.47
N ALA A 237 20.44 -1.93 16.66
CA ALA A 237 21.22 -0.71 16.48
C ALA A 237 22.37 -0.60 17.49
N ALA A 238 22.17 -1.02 18.74
CA ALA A 238 23.22 -1.05 19.75
C ALA A 238 24.28 -2.12 19.45
N LYS A 239 23.86 -3.31 19.02
CA LYS A 239 24.74 -4.44 18.71
C LYS A 239 25.57 -4.23 17.45
N HIS A 240 25.02 -3.51 16.47
CA HIS A 240 25.61 -3.29 15.15
C HIS A 240 25.76 -1.80 14.84
N SER A 241 26.29 -1.03 15.80
CA SER A 241 26.35 0.44 15.72
C SER A 241 27.22 0.98 14.57
N ASP A 242 28.13 0.17 14.03
CA ASP A 242 28.92 0.47 12.83
C ASP A 242 28.12 0.31 11.53
N LYS A 243 27.08 -0.54 11.55
CA LYS A 243 26.30 -0.94 10.36
C LYS A 243 24.85 -0.52 10.39
N PHE A 244 24.25 -0.23 11.55
CA PHE A 244 22.84 0.12 11.67
C PHE A 244 22.64 1.34 12.56
N ARG A 245 22.21 2.44 11.95
CA ARG A 245 21.81 3.67 12.63
C ARG A 245 20.28 3.78 12.64
N LEU A 246 19.73 4.28 13.74
CA LEU A 246 18.30 4.43 13.94
C LEU A 246 18.01 5.79 14.58
N GLU A 247 17.09 6.55 13.98
CA GLU A 247 16.67 7.87 14.46
C GLU A 247 15.16 8.03 14.41
N PHE A 248 14.63 8.70 15.42
CA PHE A 248 13.19 8.91 15.60
C PHE A 248 12.87 10.40 15.58
N PHE A 249 11.83 10.74 14.81
CA PHE A 249 11.32 12.09 14.63
C PHE A 249 9.85 12.15 15.08
N VAL A 250 9.47 13.22 15.77
CA VAL A 250 8.08 13.50 16.12
C VAL A 250 7.72 14.96 15.86
N ASP A 251 6.49 15.23 15.39
CA ASP A 251 6.02 16.62 15.25
C ASP A 251 5.86 17.30 16.63
N SER A 252 5.41 16.56 17.65
CA SER A 252 5.32 17.05 19.03
C SER A 252 5.62 15.96 20.07
N LEU A 253 6.04 16.39 21.27
CA LEU A 253 6.27 15.50 22.41
C LEU A 253 4.96 15.17 23.16
N GLU A 254 3.81 15.09 22.48
CA GLU A 254 2.57 14.69 23.16
C GLU A 254 2.53 13.18 23.42
N GLY A 255 1.92 12.77 24.54
CA GLY A 255 1.81 11.38 24.96
C GLY A 255 2.81 10.96 26.03
N LEU A 256 2.61 9.74 26.57
CA LEU A 256 3.50 9.17 27.57
C LEU A 256 4.85 8.81 26.94
N GLN A 257 5.93 9.06 27.67
CA GLN A 257 7.26 8.66 27.26
C GLN A 257 7.38 7.13 27.23
N ASN A 258 7.98 6.60 26.16
CA ASN A 258 8.32 5.19 26.11
C ASN A 258 9.59 4.95 26.96
N PRO A 259 9.58 4.03 27.94
CA PRO A 259 10.75 3.78 28.78
C PRO A 259 11.98 3.30 27.99
N ASN A 260 11.77 2.68 26.81
CA ASN A 260 12.86 2.22 25.95
C ASN A 260 13.42 3.32 25.03
N LEU A 261 12.69 4.44 24.87
CA LEU A 261 13.09 5.53 24.00
C LEU A 261 12.89 6.89 24.71
N PRO A 262 13.89 7.32 25.51
CA PRO A 262 13.83 8.61 26.20
C PRO A 262 13.84 9.79 25.23
N ASP A 263 13.31 10.93 25.67
CA ASP A 263 13.09 12.12 24.83
C ASP A 263 14.38 12.68 24.21
N ASN A 264 15.53 12.52 24.87
CA ASN A 264 16.83 12.95 24.34
C ASN A 264 17.31 12.12 23.13
N LYS A 265 16.65 11.00 22.82
CA LYS A 265 16.87 10.18 21.62
C LYS A 265 15.81 10.43 20.53
N ILE A 266 14.92 11.40 20.75
CA ILE A 266 13.86 11.76 19.82
C ILE A 266 14.13 13.18 19.30
N LEU A 267 14.11 13.33 17.99
CA LEU A 267 14.25 14.61 17.32
C LEU A 267 12.86 15.22 17.11
N VAL A 268 12.68 16.48 17.51
CA VAL A 268 11.41 17.19 17.31
C VAL A 268 11.43 17.90 15.97
N GLY A 269 10.43 17.63 15.13
CA GLY A 269 10.32 18.12 13.77
C GLY A 269 10.15 16.99 12.77
N ARG A 270 10.20 17.35 11.48
CA ARG A 270 10.07 16.42 10.37
C ARG A 270 11.43 16.04 9.82
N ILE A 271 11.49 14.89 9.16
CA ILE A 271 12.66 14.48 8.40
C ILE A 271 12.84 15.47 7.25
N ASP A 272 13.88 16.29 7.34
CA ASP A 272 14.22 17.29 6.34
C ASP A 272 15.55 16.97 5.64
N LYS A 273 16.00 17.89 4.78
CA LYS A 273 17.27 17.74 4.06
C LYS A 273 18.46 17.62 5.00
N SER A 274 18.45 18.34 6.12
CA SER A 274 19.55 18.33 7.09
C SER A 274 19.63 16.98 7.80
N ALA A 275 18.48 16.40 8.18
CA ALA A 275 18.40 15.07 8.77
C ALA A 275 18.95 14.00 7.81
N ILE A 276 18.56 14.04 6.54
CA ILE A 276 19.06 13.10 5.53
C ILE A 276 20.57 13.29 5.30
N GLN A 277 21.05 14.53 5.21
CA GLN A 277 22.49 14.82 5.07
C GLN A 277 23.30 14.34 6.28
N SER A 278 22.77 14.53 7.49
CA SER A 278 23.39 14.02 8.72
C SER A 278 23.42 12.51 8.78
N SER A 279 22.35 11.86 8.32
CA SER A 279 22.30 10.40 8.22
C SER A 279 23.46 9.83 7.39
N LEU A 280 23.89 10.58 6.37
CA LEU A 280 24.99 10.26 5.44
C LEU A 280 26.38 10.73 5.91
N GLY A 281 26.47 11.40 7.06
CA GLY A 281 27.72 11.94 7.60
C GLY A 281 28.19 13.23 6.91
N MET A 282 27.28 14.00 6.32
CA MET A 282 27.60 15.24 5.61
C MET A 282 27.64 16.49 6.51
N ASP A 283 27.49 16.32 7.83
CA ASP A 283 27.42 17.40 8.83
C ASP A 283 28.66 18.29 8.90
N ASN A 284 29.81 17.74 8.52
CA ASN A 284 31.11 18.44 8.54
C ASN A 284 31.61 18.83 7.14
N SER A 285 30.81 18.64 6.09
CA SER A 285 31.26 18.82 4.71
C SER A 285 31.00 20.25 4.22
N TYR A 286 31.71 21.22 4.83
CA TYR A 286 32.31 22.45 4.28
C TYR A 286 32.52 23.45 5.42
N SER A 287 33.77 23.72 5.79
CA SER A 287 34.09 24.87 6.62
C SER A 287 33.66 26.13 5.87
N TRP A 288 32.93 27.03 6.51
CA TRP A 288 32.41 28.25 5.89
C TRP A 288 33.52 29.09 5.21
N TRP A 289 34.74 29.02 5.72
CA TRP A 289 35.93 29.63 5.11
C TRP A 289 36.31 28.99 3.77
N GLN A 290 36.13 27.67 3.61
CA GLN A 290 36.37 27.00 2.32
C GLN A 290 35.35 27.45 1.28
N LYS A 291 34.08 27.68 1.65
CA LYS A 291 33.07 28.27 0.75
C LYS A 291 33.48 29.69 0.31
N LEU A 292 34.01 30.48 1.24
CA LEU A 292 34.45 31.86 0.96
C LEU A 292 35.68 31.90 0.04
N LEU A 293 36.63 30.98 0.21
CA LEU A 293 37.89 30.97 -0.55
C LEU A 293 37.78 30.33 -1.93
N THR A 294 36.91 29.32 -2.10
CA THR A 294 36.85 28.53 -3.35
C THR A 294 35.64 28.85 -4.22
N GLY A 295 34.64 29.57 -3.70
CA GLY A 295 33.34 29.75 -4.37
C GLY A 295 32.58 28.44 -4.62
N ALA A 296 33.08 27.31 -4.08
CA ALA A 296 32.52 25.99 -4.34
C ALA A 296 31.25 25.76 -3.51
N THR A 297 30.22 25.25 -4.16
CA THR A 297 28.99 24.79 -3.51
C THR A 297 29.29 23.49 -2.75
N ALA A 298 28.75 23.36 -1.54
CA ALA A 298 28.90 22.12 -0.77
C ALA A 298 28.31 20.94 -1.58
N PRO A 299 28.98 19.78 -1.59
CA PRO A 299 28.51 18.62 -2.34
C PRO A 299 27.11 18.22 -1.81
N LEU A 300 26.19 17.97 -2.74
CA LEU A 300 24.82 17.57 -2.40
C LEU A 300 24.70 16.08 -2.04
N LYS A 301 25.71 15.29 -2.42
CA LYS A 301 25.84 13.85 -2.18
C LYS A 301 27.25 13.49 -1.72
N PRO A 302 27.44 12.42 -0.92
CA PRO A 302 28.76 11.89 -0.64
C PRO A 302 29.46 11.47 -1.95
N PRO A 303 30.73 11.85 -2.18
CA PRO A 303 31.49 11.33 -3.30
C PRO A 303 31.68 9.80 -3.13
N ASP A 304 31.60 9.06 -4.23
CA ASP A 304 31.98 7.64 -4.32
C ASP A 304 31.24 6.63 -3.44
N LYS A 305 30.05 6.96 -2.94
CA LYS A 305 29.15 5.99 -2.29
C LYS A 305 27.95 5.64 -3.16
N LYS A 306 27.64 4.36 -3.29
CA LYS A 306 26.37 3.87 -3.83
C LYS A 306 25.33 3.87 -2.73
N ILE A 307 24.33 4.74 -2.85
CA ILE A 307 23.29 4.93 -1.84
C ILE A 307 21.93 4.57 -2.44
N LEU A 308 21.17 3.75 -1.71
CA LEU A 308 19.78 3.47 -2.02
C LEU A 308 18.86 4.04 -0.95
N PHE A 309 17.86 4.80 -1.36
CA PHE A 309 16.79 5.28 -0.52
C PHE A 309 15.58 4.38 -0.65
N LEU A 310 15.09 3.85 0.46
CA LEU A 310 13.79 3.20 0.54
C LEU A 310 12.84 4.10 1.32
N VAL A 311 11.68 4.43 0.75
CA VAL A 311 10.74 5.39 1.37
C VAL A 311 9.35 4.79 1.49
N CYS A 312 8.79 4.77 2.70
CA CYS A 312 7.45 4.21 2.95
C CYS A 312 6.67 5.05 3.96
N GLY A 313 5.42 5.39 3.66
CA GLY A 313 4.60 6.18 4.57
C GLY A 313 3.39 6.80 3.88
N PRO A 314 2.74 7.80 4.50
CA PRO A 314 1.65 8.53 3.86
C PRO A 314 2.11 9.19 2.56
N GLU A 315 1.26 9.20 1.54
CA GLU A 315 1.58 9.77 0.22
C GLU A 315 2.11 11.22 0.27
N PRO A 316 1.57 12.14 1.10
CA PRO A 316 2.15 13.48 1.22
C PRO A 316 3.60 13.49 1.71
N MET A 317 3.95 12.57 2.62
CA MET A 317 5.33 12.41 3.09
C MET A 317 6.21 11.84 1.97
N ILE A 318 5.78 10.77 1.31
CA ILE A 318 6.53 10.19 0.19
C ILE A 318 6.78 11.24 -0.89
N SER A 319 5.76 12.02 -1.26
CA SER A 319 5.89 13.08 -2.25
C SER A 319 6.87 14.19 -1.85
N ALA A 320 6.91 14.56 -0.57
CA ALA A 320 7.85 15.55 -0.06
C ALA A 320 9.29 15.04 -0.02
N ILE A 321 9.50 13.77 0.32
CA ILE A 321 10.83 13.16 0.44
C ILE A 321 11.42 12.73 -0.90
N ALA A 322 10.63 12.04 -1.73
CA ALA A 322 11.10 11.32 -2.92
C ALA A 322 10.30 11.63 -4.21
N GLY A 323 9.32 12.52 -4.15
CA GLY A 323 8.41 12.81 -5.25
C GLY A 323 7.24 11.82 -5.37
N PRO A 324 6.16 12.19 -6.07
CA PRO A 324 4.94 11.39 -6.14
C PRO A 324 5.13 10.07 -6.89
N TYR A 325 4.22 9.13 -6.68
CA TYR A 325 4.10 7.96 -7.56
C TYR A 325 3.65 8.39 -8.96
N GLY A 326 3.93 7.54 -9.96
CA GLY A 326 3.40 7.73 -11.30
C GLY A 326 1.87 7.51 -11.32
N ARG A 327 1.17 8.15 -12.27
CA ARG A 327 -0.30 8.02 -12.42
C ARG A 327 -0.77 6.58 -12.65
N ASN A 328 0.12 5.70 -13.08
CA ASN A 328 -0.09 4.28 -13.33
C ASN A 328 0.41 3.37 -12.19
N PHE A 329 0.56 3.89 -10.97
CA PHE A 329 1.15 3.19 -9.82
C PHE A 329 2.61 2.76 -10.01
N SER A 330 3.31 3.31 -11.01
CA SER A 330 4.77 3.13 -11.13
C SER A 330 5.52 3.96 -10.09
N GLN A 331 6.83 3.70 -9.95
CA GLN A 331 7.73 4.49 -9.10
C GLN A 331 7.73 5.99 -9.45
N GLY A 332 7.31 6.41 -10.64
CA GLY A 332 7.25 7.83 -11.00
C GLY A 332 8.63 8.50 -11.03
N ALA A 333 8.65 9.83 -11.13
CA ALA A 333 9.89 10.59 -11.09
C ALA A 333 10.42 10.72 -9.66
N VAL A 334 11.73 10.75 -9.50
CA VAL A 334 12.38 11.15 -8.24
C VAL A 334 12.33 12.66 -8.13
N GLY A 335 11.76 13.13 -7.03
CA GLY A 335 11.62 14.55 -6.69
C GLY A 335 11.76 14.76 -5.18
N GLY A 336 11.15 15.83 -4.67
CA GLY A 336 11.24 16.17 -3.26
C GLY A 336 12.69 16.41 -2.80
N ILE A 337 12.94 16.22 -1.52
CA ILE A 337 14.26 16.45 -0.91
C ILE A 337 15.35 15.60 -1.59
N ILE A 338 15.09 14.32 -1.84
CA ILE A 338 16.05 13.39 -2.45
C ILE A 338 16.35 13.80 -3.91
N GLY A 339 15.34 14.22 -4.68
CA GLY A 339 15.54 14.74 -6.03
C GLY A 339 16.34 16.04 -6.05
N GLU A 340 16.10 16.95 -5.10
CA GLU A 340 16.88 18.20 -4.93
C GLU A 340 18.34 17.94 -4.51
N MET A 341 18.62 16.80 -3.87
CA MET A 341 19.98 16.34 -3.58
C MET A 341 20.68 15.73 -4.82
N GLY A 342 19.95 15.52 -5.91
CA GLY A 342 20.49 15.09 -7.20
C GLY A 342 20.49 13.57 -7.43
N TYR A 343 19.88 12.78 -6.56
CA TYR A 343 19.74 11.34 -6.70
C TYR A 343 18.84 10.95 -7.87
N LYS A 344 19.08 9.75 -8.42
CA LYS A 344 18.47 9.24 -9.65
C LYS A 344 17.42 8.17 -9.36
N PRO A 345 16.54 7.85 -10.34
CA PRO A 345 15.50 6.83 -10.18
C PRO A 345 15.97 5.44 -9.72
N HIS A 346 17.20 5.02 -10.06
CA HIS A 346 17.73 3.73 -9.61
C HIS A 346 18.28 3.75 -8.18
N GLU A 347 18.43 4.94 -7.58
CA GLU A 347 18.90 5.14 -6.20
C GLU A 347 17.74 5.33 -5.22
N VAL A 348 16.48 5.21 -5.68
CA VAL A 348 15.29 5.49 -4.87
C VAL A 348 14.20 4.46 -5.18
N TRP A 349 13.63 3.87 -4.13
CA TRP A 349 12.49 2.98 -4.20
C TRP A 349 11.41 3.41 -3.19
N LYS A 350 10.20 3.64 -3.67
CA LYS A 350 9.02 3.99 -2.88
C LYS A 350 8.16 2.73 -2.70
N LEU A 351 7.81 2.43 -1.44
CA LEU A 351 7.11 1.22 -1.00
C LEU A 351 5.62 1.45 -0.73
#